data_AF-A0A9P0CU31-F1
#
_entry.id   AF-A0A9P0CU31-F1
#
_cell.length_a   1.000
_cell.length_b   1.000
_cell.length_c   1.000
_cell.angle_alpha   90.00
_cell.angle_beta   90.00
_cell.angle_gamma   90.00
#
_symmetry.space_group_name_H-M   'P 1'
#
loop_
_entity.id
_entity.type
_entity.pdbx_description
1 polymer ?
#
loop_
_entity_poly.entity_id
_entity_poly.type
_entity_poly.pdbx_seq_one_letter_code
_entity_poly.pdbx_strand_id
1 'polypeptide(L)'
;MIKLIGLQLYLTQISNSYSTPKIESGTGEQQTLSIIDSLDDWGIADKIKSLCFDTTTSNTGPHSGACATLERILEKKFLYFACRYHVYELVLRKACQTCLPATSDPNVSTFERFLQTWKNIDQSNYITGLDNEIIRDKVMDERDNVLPFISKQLNV
;
A
#
# COMPACT_ATOMS: atom_id res chain seq x y z
N MET A 1 -3.07 12.43 4.51
CA MET A 1 -2.76 11.40 3.50
C MET A 1 -4.09 10.81 3.02
N ILE A 2 -4.47 11.09 1.79
CA ILE A 2 -5.77 10.72 1.22
C ILE A 2 -5.71 9.22 0.89
N LYS A 3 -6.46 8.40 1.62
CA LYS A 3 -6.73 7.00 1.23
C LYS A 3 -7.64 7.01 0.02
N LEU A 4 -7.06 6.93 -1.18
CA LEU A 4 -7.80 6.58 -2.38
C LEU A 4 -7.93 5.06 -2.42
N ILE A 5 -9.17 4.62 -2.24
CA ILE A 5 -9.86 3.36 -2.57
C ILE A 5 -8.96 2.22 -3.12
N GLY A 6 -9.09 1.06 -2.49
CA GLY A 6 -8.07 0.03 -2.38
C GLY A 6 -7.96 -1.04 -3.44
N LEU A 7 -8.53 -0.85 -4.64
CA LEU A 7 -8.42 -1.84 -5.72
C LEU A 7 -8.25 -1.14 -7.08
N GLN A 8 -7.11 -1.37 -7.71
CA GLN A 8 -6.82 -1.01 -9.10
C GLN A 8 -6.89 -2.26 -9.97
N LEU A 9 -7.59 -2.17 -11.10
CA LEU A 9 -7.66 -3.25 -12.08
C LEU A 9 -6.63 -3.05 -13.20
N TYR A 10 -6.04 -4.14 -13.69
CA TYR A 10 -5.10 -4.11 -14.81
C TYR A 10 -5.62 -4.95 -15.99
N LEU A 11 -5.59 -4.33 -17.17
CA LEU A 11 -5.83 -4.96 -18.48
C LEU A 11 -4.48 -5.29 -19.12
N THR A 12 -4.39 -6.42 -19.82
CA THR A 12 -3.14 -6.86 -20.46
C THR A 12 -2.65 -6.04 -21.65
N GLN A 13 -3.26 -4.89 -22.01
CA GLN A 13 -2.75 -4.02 -23.09
C GLN A 13 -3.00 -2.50 -22.92
N ILE A 14 -3.58 -2.00 -21.82
CA ILE A 14 -3.83 -0.55 -21.68
C ILE A 14 -3.67 -0.13 -20.22
N SER A 15 -2.67 0.70 -19.94
CA SER A 15 -2.42 1.34 -18.64
C SER A 15 -3.25 2.63 -18.50
N ASN A 16 -4.58 2.54 -18.64
CA ASN A 16 -5.47 3.68 -18.40
C ASN A 16 -6.04 3.62 -16.99
N SER A 17 -5.89 4.69 -16.23
CA SER A 17 -6.59 4.90 -14.95
C SER A 17 -8.03 5.26 -15.25
N TYR A 18 -8.91 4.28 -15.22
CA TYR A 18 -10.34 4.53 -15.28
C TYR A 18 -10.83 5.11 -13.95
N SER A 19 -11.90 5.90 -13.99
CA SER A 19 -12.46 6.77 -12.93
C SER A 19 -12.38 6.25 -11.50
N THR A 20 -12.31 7.12 -10.49
CA THR A 20 -12.48 6.75 -9.07
C THR A 20 -13.97 6.77 -8.70
N PRO A 21 -14.67 5.62 -8.63
CA PRO A 21 -16.08 5.61 -8.30
C PRO A 21 -16.28 6.00 -6.83
N LYS A 22 -17.35 6.74 -6.56
CA LYS A 22 -17.70 7.15 -5.20
C LYS A 22 -18.37 5.98 -4.49
N ILE A 23 -17.75 5.51 -3.41
CA ILE A 23 -18.28 4.42 -2.57
C ILE A 23 -18.94 4.97 -1.29
N GLU A 24 -20.04 4.36 -0.87
CA GLU A 24 -20.76 4.77 0.34
C GLU A 24 -20.02 4.37 1.63
N SER A 25 -19.26 3.26 1.58
CA SER A 25 -18.40 2.83 2.68
C SER A 25 -17.19 2.04 2.17
N GLY A 26 -16.13 1.95 2.98
CA GLY A 26 -14.89 1.24 2.64
C GLY A 26 -14.95 -0.29 2.83
N THR A 27 -16.14 -0.89 2.96
CA THR A 27 -16.29 -2.35 3.13
C THR A 27 -15.92 -3.08 1.83
N GLY A 28 -15.53 -4.36 1.93
CA GLY A 28 -15.19 -5.15 0.75
C GLY A 28 -16.36 -5.34 -0.21
N GLU A 29 -17.57 -5.46 0.34
CA GLU A 29 -18.82 -5.55 -0.42
C GLU A 29 -19.09 -4.29 -1.24
N GLN A 30 -19.06 -3.10 -0.63
CA GLN A 30 -19.33 -1.84 -1.32
C GLN A 30 -18.26 -1.50 -2.36
N GLN A 31 -17.00 -1.82 -2.05
CA GLN A 31 -15.94 -1.75 -3.06
C GLN A 31 -16.25 -2.66 -4.24
N THR A 32 -16.62 -3.93 -3.98
CA THR A 32 -16.95 -4.90 -5.05
C THR A 32 -18.09 -4.42 -5.94
N LEU A 33 -19.20 -3.97 -5.36
CA LEU A 33 -20.35 -3.47 -6.11
C LEU A 33 -19.95 -2.34 -7.06
N SER A 34 -19.25 -1.35 -6.51
CA SER A 34 -18.77 -0.21 -7.28
C SER A 34 -17.82 -0.58 -8.42
N ILE A 35 -17.02 -1.63 -8.22
CA ILE A 35 -16.13 -2.17 -9.25
C ILE A 35 -16.92 -2.88 -10.34
N ILE A 36 -17.90 -3.70 -9.99
CA ILE A 36 -18.77 -4.38 -10.96
C ILE A 36 -19.52 -3.36 -11.82
N ASP A 37 -20.15 -2.35 -11.19
CA ASP A 37 -20.83 -1.27 -11.91
C ASP A 37 -19.89 -0.60 -12.92
N SER A 38 -18.66 -0.30 -12.49
CA SER A 38 -17.64 0.30 -13.37
C SER A 38 -17.22 -0.63 -14.51
N LEU A 39 -17.10 -1.93 -14.25
CA LEU A 39 -16.72 -2.93 -15.25
C LEU A 39 -17.81 -3.15 -16.30
N ASP A 40 -19.06 -3.11 -15.88
CA ASP A 40 -20.24 -3.21 -16.74
C ASP A 40 -20.38 -1.95 -17.59
N ASP A 41 -20.26 -0.76 -17.00
CA ASP A 41 -20.25 0.53 -17.70
C ASP A 41 -19.16 0.60 -18.78
N TRP A 42 -18.00 0.01 -18.51
CA TRP A 42 -16.88 -0.02 -19.47
C TRP A 42 -16.94 -1.19 -20.46
N GLY A 43 -17.78 -2.22 -20.22
CA GLY A 43 -17.84 -3.42 -21.04
C GLY A 43 -16.51 -4.18 -21.11
N ILE A 44 -15.82 -4.31 -19.96
CA ILE A 44 -14.49 -4.94 -19.86
C ILE A 44 -14.37 -6.04 -18.81
N ALA A 45 -15.45 -6.47 -18.15
CA ALA A 45 -15.42 -7.48 -17.10
C ALA A 45 -14.67 -8.77 -17.51
N ASP A 46 -14.87 -9.21 -18.75
CA ASP A 46 -14.23 -10.39 -19.36
C ASP A 46 -12.73 -10.20 -19.64
N LYS A 47 -12.27 -8.94 -19.79
CA LYS A 47 -10.91 -8.57 -20.18
C LYS A 47 -9.95 -8.40 -19.00
N ILE A 48 -10.44 -8.18 -17.78
CA ILE A 48 -9.58 -8.02 -16.58
C ILE A 48 -8.81 -9.32 -16.31
N LYS A 49 -7.49 -9.26 -16.11
CA LYS A 49 -6.70 -10.48 -15.81
C LYS A 49 -6.11 -10.48 -14.40
N SER A 50 -6.07 -9.32 -13.77
CA SER A 50 -5.41 -9.15 -12.50
C SER A 50 -5.97 -8.00 -11.69
N LEU A 51 -5.84 -8.14 -10.37
CA LEU A 51 -6.24 -7.18 -9.36
C LEU A 51 -5.00 -6.68 -8.62
N CYS A 52 -4.93 -5.39 -8.36
CA CYS A 52 -3.93 -4.78 -7.48
C CYS A 52 -4.61 -4.07 -6.33
N PHE A 53 -4.21 -4.35 -5.10
CA PHE A 53 -4.93 -3.89 -3.92
C PHE A 53 -4.02 -3.52 -2.78
N ASP A 54 -4.46 -2.58 -1.93
CA ASP A 54 -3.89 -2.48 -0.59
C ASP A 54 -4.29 -3.71 0.25
N THR A 55 -3.45 -4.09 1.21
CA THR A 55 -3.61 -5.34 1.97
C THR A 55 -4.57 -5.20 3.16
N THR A 56 -5.51 -4.27 3.12
CA THR A 56 -6.56 -4.20 4.15
C THR A 56 -7.50 -5.40 4.07
N THR A 57 -8.12 -5.73 5.21
CA THR A 57 -9.06 -6.84 5.32
C THR A 57 -10.27 -6.68 4.40
N SER A 58 -10.72 -5.45 4.13
CA SER A 58 -11.82 -5.19 3.20
C SER A 58 -11.47 -5.60 1.77
N ASN A 59 -10.19 -5.66 1.37
CA ASN A 59 -9.80 -6.12 0.04
C ASN A 59 -9.41 -7.60 0.02
N THR A 60 -8.70 -8.04 1.07
CA THR A 60 -8.01 -9.35 1.13
C THR A 60 -8.75 -10.44 1.92
N GLY A 61 -9.82 -10.08 2.65
CA GLY A 61 -10.58 -11.03 3.45
C GLY A 61 -11.07 -12.23 2.62
N PRO A 62 -10.88 -13.47 3.07
CA PRO A 62 -11.20 -14.65 2.27
C PRO A 62 -12.71 -14.83 2.00
N HIS A 63 -13.56 -14.33 2.91
CA HIS A 63 -15.02 -14.46 2.82
C HIS A 63 -15.71 -13.17 2.34
N SER A 64 -15.26 -12.02 2.82
CA SER A 64 -15.92 -10.73 2.61
C SER A 64 -14.99 -9.67 2.00
N GLY A 65 -13.78 -10.06 1.61
CA GLY A 65 -12.85 -9.18 0.92
C GLY A 65 -13.27 -8.97 -0.53
N ALA A 66 -12.97 -7.78 -1.06
CA ALA A 66 -13.36 -7.41 -2.41
C ALA A 66 -12.79 -8.38 -3.47
N CYS A 67 -11.53 -8.80 -3.34
CA CYS A 67 -10.90 -9.71 -4.32
C CYS A 67 -11.60 -11.07 -4.39
N ALA A 68 -11.80 -11.71 -3.23
CA ALA A 68 -12.49 -13.01 -3.15
C ALA A 68 -13.96 -12.92 -3.57
N THR A 69 -14.59 -11.77 -3.40
CA THR A 69 -15.99 -11.54 -3.83
C THR A 69 -16.08 -11.34 -5.34
N LEU A 70 -15.17 -10.57 -5.93
CA LEU A 70 -15.06 -10.40 -7.38
C LEU A 70 -14.82 -11.74 -8.11
N GLU A 71 -13.93 -12.59 -7.59
CA GLU A 71 -13.69 -13.91 -8.20
C GLU A 71 -14.96 -14.78 -8.21
N ARG A 72 -15.80 -14.69 -7.18
CA ARG A 72 -17.06 -15.42 -7.09
C ARG A 72 -18.11 -14.87 -8.04
N ILE A 73 -18.26 -13.55 -8.11
CA ILE A 73 -19.26 -12.89 -8.97
C ILE A 73 -18.91 -13.06 -10.45
N LEU A 74 -17.64 -12.88 -10.81
CA LEU A 74 -17.17 -12.97 -12.19
C LEU A 74 -16.79 -14.41 -12.60
N GLU A 75 -16.94 -15.37 -11.69
CA GLU A 75 -16.59 -16.79 -11.86
C GLU A 75 -15.20 -17.00 -12.47
N LYS A 76 -14.24 -16.18 -12.03
CA LYS A 76 -12.93 -16.05 -12.67
C LYS A 76 -11.83 -15.88 -11.64
N LYS A 77 -10.70 -16.54 -11.89
CA LYS A 77 -9.48 -16.37 -11.10
C LYS A 77 -8.65 -15.20 -11.63
N PHE A 78 -8.15 -14.38 -10.73
CA PHE A 78 -7.30 -13.23 -11.05
C PHE A 78 -5.89 -13.42 -10.51
N LEU A 79 -4.92 -12.82 -11.19
CA LEU A 79 -3.59 -12.62 -10.61
C LEU A 79 -3.65 -11.49 -9.59
N TYR A 80 -3.11 -11.73 -8.39
CA TYR A 80 -3.14 -10.78 -7.28
C TYR A 80 -1.81 -10.03 -7.16
N PHE A 81 -1.89 -8.71 -7.15
CA PHE A 81 -0.77 -7.79 -6.95
C PHE A 81 -1.01 -6.98 -5.68
N ALA A 82 -0.64 -7.55 -4.53
CA ALA A 82 -0.66 -6.81 -3.27
C ALA A 82 0.26 -5.58 -3.35
N CYS A 83 -0.25 -4.43 -2.89
CA CYS A 83 0.43 -3.16 -2.97
C CYS A 83 1.62 -3.12 -2.01
N ARG A 84 2.85 -3.18 -2.57
CA ARG A 84 4.10 -3.07 -1.80
C ARG A 84 4.22 -1.73 -1.06
N TYR A 85 3.72 -0.65 -1.63
CA TYR A 85 3.69 0.65 -0.97
C TYR A 85 2.87 0.62 0.33
N HIS A 86 1.73 -0.07 0.34
CA HIS A 86 0.94 -0.20 1.55
C HIS A 86 1.68 -0.98 2.65
N VAL A 87 2.43 -2.03 2.28
CA VAL A 87 3.29 -2.75 3.23
C VAL A 87 4.34 -1.82 3.83
N TYR A 88 5.01 -1.01 3.01
CA TYR A 88 5.98 -0.02 3.51
C TYR A 88 5.33 1.05 4.37
N GLU A 89 4.13 1.52 4.03
CA GLU A 89 3.35 2.46 4.84
C GLU A 89 3.05 1.86 6.22
N LEU A 90 2.68 0.58 6.32
CA LEU A 90 2.43 -0.09 7.60
C LEU A 90 3.68 -0.16 8.49
N VAL A 91 4.83 -0.52 7.89
CA VAL A 91 6.12 -0.56 8.61
C VAL A 91 6.50 0.84 9.10
N LEU A 92 6.42 1.85 8.22
CA LEU A 92 6.72 3.24 8.56
C LEU A 92 5.77 3.77 9.63
N ARG A 93 4.47 3.48 9.51
CA ARG A 93 3.47 3.85 10.51
C ARG A 93 3.81 3.27 11.87
N LYS A 94 4.21 1.99 11.92
CA LYS A 94 4.58 1.34 13.18
C LYS A 94 5.85 1.95 13.77
N ALA A 95 6.87 2.20 12.94
CA ALA A 95 8.08 2.88 13.37
C ALA A 95 7.77 4.27 13.95
N CYS A 96 6.97 5.08 13.26
CA CYS A 96 6.52 6.38 13.75
C CYS A 96 5.75 6.26 15.07
N GLN A 97 4.83 5.31 15.21
CA GLN A 97 4.08 5.09 16.45
C GLN A 97 4.96 4.64 17.63
N THR A 98 6.07 3.95 17.36
CA THR A 98 7.03 3.51 18.39
C THR A 98 8.00 4.63 18.75
N CYS A 99 8.50 5.38 17.77
CA CYS A 99 9.58 6.35 17.94
C CYS A 99 9.08 7.77 18.26
N LEU A 100 7.84 8.11 17.89
CA LEU A 100 7.25 9.42 18.13
C LEU A 100 6.19 9.33 19.25
N PRO A 101 6.03 10.39 20.06
CA PRO A 101 4.95 10.46 21.03
C PRO A 101 3.59 10.29 20.35
N ALA A 102 2.64 9.66 21.04
CA ALA A 102 1.27 9.54 20.52
C ALA A 102 0.71 10.94 20.22
N THR A 103 0.35 11.17 18.95
CA THR A 103 -0.26 12.42 18.52
C THR A 103 -1.71 12.17 18.16
N SER A 104 -2.62 12.90 18.81
CA SER A 104 -4.06 12.88 18.49
C SER A 104 -4.44 13.88 17.40
N ASP A 105 -3.50 14.77 17.03
CA ASP A 105 -3.74 15.87 16.11
C ASP A 105 -3.44 15.45 14.66
N PRO A 106 -4.32 15.75 13.68
CA PRO A 106 -4.00 15.58 12.26
C PRO A 106 -2.75 16.34 11.82
N ASN A 107 -2.39 17.40 12.54
CA ASN A 107 -1.18 18.18 12.35
C ASN A 107 -0.14 17.82 13.40
N VAL A 108 0.68 16.81 13.08
CA VAL A 108 1.85 16.49 13.90
C VAL A 108 2.89 17.58 13.68
N SER A 109 3.09 18.44 14.69
CA SER A 109 4.03 19.57 14.65
C SER A 109 5.43 19.19 14.19
N THR A 110 5.89 17.96 14.50
CA THR A 110 7.15 17.41 13.98
C THR A 110 7.18 17.33 12.45
N PHE A 111 6.09 16.89 11.82
CA PHE A 111 5.99 16.80 10.36
C PHE A 111 5.80 18.18 9.72
N GLU A 112 5.08 19.10 10.35
CA GLU A 112 4.96 20.48 9.86
C GLU A 112 6.31 21.20 9.87
N ARG A 113 7.06 21.09 10.98
CA ARG A 113 8.41 21.64 11.09
C ARG A 113 9.35 21.01 10.06
N PHE A 114 9.24 19.70 9.85
CA PHE A 114 10.01 19.01 8.82
C PHE A 114 9.67 19.54 7.42
N LEU A 115 8.39 19.70 7.09
CA LEU A 115 7.95 20.24 5.80
C LEU A 115 8.46 21.67 5.55
N GLN A 116 8.42 22.52 6.57
CA GLN A 116 8.97 23.88 6.49
C GLN A 116 10.49 23.87 6.27
N THR A 117 11.19 22.95 6.94
CA THR A 117 12.65 22.82 6.87
C THR A 117 13.10 22.14 5.57
N TRP A 118 12.25 21.31 4.94
CA TRP A 118 12.56 20.49 3.78
C TRP A 118 13.20 21.27 2.63
N LYS A 119 12.76 22.50 2.39
CA LYS A 119 13.30 23.38 1.34
C LYS A 119 14.75 23.81 1.59
N ASN A 120 15.21 23.73 2.84
CA ASN A 120 16.54 24.14 3.28
C ASN A 120 17.48 22.93 3.46
N ILE A 121 16.97 21.70 3.29
CA ILE A 121 17.79 20.50 3.35
C ILE A 121 18.50 20.35 2.00
N ASP A 122 19.82 20.18 2.03
CA ASP A 122 20.59 19.88 0.84
C ASP A 122 20.24 18.48 0.33
N GLN A 123 19.53 18.43 -0.80
CA GLN A 123 19.10 17.17 -1.43
C GLN A 123 20.18 16.58 -2.34
N SER A 124 21.25 17.33 -2.62
CA SER A 124 22.38 16.87 -3.45
C SER A 124 23.45 16.15 -2.63
N ASN A 125 23.46 16.36 -1.32
CA ASN A 125 24.46 15.81 -0.41
C ASN A 125 23.80 15.11 0.78
N TYR A 126 23.51 13.82 0.61
CA TYR A 126 23.01 12.96 1.68
C TYR A 126 23.87 11.71 1.79
N ILE A 127 23.99 11.19 3.02
CA ILE A 127 24.56 9.87 3.28
C ILE A 127 23.43 8.97 3.78
N THR A 128 23.51 7.68 3.50
CA THR A 128 22.52 6.76 4.08
C THR A 128 22.78 6.62 5.58
N GLY A 129 21.76 6.25 6.35
CA GLY A 129 21.95 5.96 7.78
C GLY A 129 22.99 4.86 8.02
N LEU A 130 23.23 3.96 7.06
CA LEU A 130 24.24 2.91 7.18
C LEU A 130 25.66 3.41 6.92
N ASP A 131 25.82 4.50 6.17
CA ASP A 131 27.13 5.12 5.94
C ASP A 131 27.55 6.03 7.11
N ASN A 132 26.60 6.40 7.97
CA ASN A 132 26.87 7.11 9.21
C ASN A 132 27.28 6.13 10.32
N GLU A 133 28.53 6.20 10.80
CA GLU A 133 29.07 5.24 11.78
C GLU A 133 28.23 5.09 13.05
N ILE A 134 27.70 6.21 13.59
CA ILE A 134 26.91 6.19 14.83
C ILE A 134 25.59 5.44 14.63
N ILE A 135 24.94 5.63 13.48
CA ILE A 135 23.67 4.97 13.16
C ILE A 135 23.94 3.52 12.76
N ARG A 136 24.97 3.27 11.96
CA ARG A 136 25.41 1.94 11.55
C ARG A 136 25.61 1.05 12.77
N ASP A 137 26.39 1.50 13.76
CA ASP A 137 26.72 0.69 14.94
C ASP A 137 25.49 0.38 15.80
N LYS A 138 24.43 1.21 15.75
CA LYS A 138 23.16 0.96 16.45
C LYS A 138 22.21 0.02 15.72
N VAL A 139 22.37 -0.12 14.40
CA VAL A 139 21.43 -0.84 13.53
C VAL A 139 22.05 -2.12 12.98
N MET A 140 23.37 -2.29 13.02
CA MET A 140 24.10 -3.44 12.48
C MET A 140 23.63 -4.76 13.07
N ASP A 141 23.46 -4.86 14.39
CA ASP A 141 23.04 -6.09 15.05
C ASP A 141 21.65 -6.54 14.57
N GLU A 142 20.70 -5.61 14.49
CA GLU A 142 19.36 -5.86 13.96
C GLU A 142 19.38 -6.20 12.46
N ARG A 143 20.20 -5.50 11.67
CA ARG A 143 20.40 -5.77 10.24
C ARG A 143 20.87 -7.21 10.03
N ASP A 144 21.85 -7.64 10.80
CA ASP A 144 22.45 -8.98 10.69
C ASP A 144 21.52 -10.09 11.16
N ASN A 145 20.50 -9.77 11.97
CA ASN A 145 19.41 -10.69 12.30
C ASN A 145 18.32 -10.73 11.21
N VAL A 146 17.99 -9.59 10.61
CA VAL A 146 16.88 -9.45 9.67
C VAL A 146 17.25 -9.87 8.24
N LEU A 147 18.45 -9.53 7.77
CA LEU A 147 18.88 -9.83 6.39
C LEU A 147 18.94 -11.34 6.08
N PRO A 148 19.46 -12.22 6.97
CA PRO A 148 19.42 -13.66 6.74
C PRO A 148 17.99 -14.20 6.70
N PHE A 149 17.11 -13.70 7.57
CA PHE A 149 15.70 -14.06 7.57
C PHE A 149 15.06 -13.71 6.22
N ILE A 150 15.22 -12.46 5.76
CA ILE A 150 14.68 -12.00 4.47
C ILE A 150 15.25 -12.84 3.32
N SER A 151 16.57 -13.05 3.29
CA SER A 151 17.22 -13.84 2.24
C SER A 151 16.70 -15.28 2.18
N LYS A 152 16.44 -15.89 3.33
CA LYS A 152 15.82 -17.23 3.41
C LYS A 152 14.39 -17.25 2.87
N GLN A 153 13.62 -16.18 3.03
CA GLN A 153 12.26 -16.10 2.49
C GLN A 153 12.24 -15.79 0.98
N LEU A 154 13.26 -15.09 0.48
CA LEU A 154 13.35 -14.68 -0.94
C LEU A 154 14.02 -15.73 -1.84
N ASN A 155 14.86 -16.60 -1.29
CA ASN A 155 15.39 -17.75 -2.02
C ASN A 155 14.31 -18.84 -2.09
N VAL A 156 13.46 -18.72 -3.10
CA VAL A 156 12.62 -19.81 -3.64
C VAL A 156 13.44 -20.67 -4.58
#